data_AF-A0A7V1XY47-F1
#
_entry.id   AF-A0A7V1XY47-F1
#
_cell.length_a   1.000
_cell.length_b   1.000
_cell.length_c   1.000
_cell.angle_alpha   90.00
_cell.angle_beta   90.00
_cell.angle_gamma   90.00
#
_symmetry.space_group_name_H-M   'P 1'
#
loop_
_entity.id
_entity.type
_entity.pdbx_description
1 polymer ?
#
loop_
_entity_poly.entity_id
_entity_poly.type
_entity_poly.pdbx_seq_one_letter_code
_entity_poly.pdbx_strand_id
1 'polypeptide(L)'
;MGSLVRVGFPILFLSLLSPFLFGQNPSRSGDYHTLEDEGRRLYSVSAFAHGHRHGYEEGYRLADQEIHFGLRQREIRERDVPGEMEYERRFGDKRLFRRGFLHGFQAGYRDSYANQPFRVPEWLQEVPPFAWTNDLPQAGGAPEPTKSLKRSFDDGASQGYESGLQTAFGDTEVSALARQAGEACTATPQSKKDGFCDGFRQGFLLAARDRASSPAPSEGPAVAQGGSKPH
;
A
#
# COMPACT_ATOMS: atom_id res chain seq x y z
N MET A 1 83.48 25.58 -22.65
CA MET A 1 82.19 26.19 -22.28
C MET A 1 81.12 25.14 -22.45
N GLY A 2 80.61 24.56 -21.36
CA GLY A 2 79.61 23.49 -21.41
C GLY A 2 78.90 23.43 -20.06
N SER A 3 77.75 24.09 -19.98
CA SER A 3 76.98 24.26 -18.75
C SER A 3 76.28 22.97 -18.34
N LEU A 4 76.49 22.54 -17.09
CA LEU A 4 75.68 21.54 -16.41
C LEU A 4 74.26 22.08 -16.22
N VAL A 5 73.27 21.40 -16.79
CA VAL A 5 71.85 21.62 -16.49
C VAL A 5 71.45 20.68 -15.36
N ARG A 6 71.29 21.22 -14.15
CA ARG A 6 70.66 20.53 -13.01
C ARG A 6 69.15 20.61 -13.18
N VAL A 7 68.50 19.50 -13.49
CA VAL A 7 67.04 19.37 -13.48
C VAL A 7 66.62 19.05 -12.05
N GLY A 8 66.14 20.07 -11.33
CA GLY A 8 65.48 19.90 -10.04
C GLY A 8 64.02 19.50 -10.26
N PHE A 9 63.65 18.29 -9.86
CA PHE A 9 62.26 17.85 -9.75
C PHE A 9 61.70 18.30 -8.39
N PRO A 10 60.70 19.18 -8.31
CA PRO A 10 59.96 19.37 -7.08
C PRO A 10 59.05 18.15 -6.86
N ILE A 11 59.30 17.42 -5.77
CA ILE A 11 58.41 16.38 -5.26
C ILE A 11 57.13 17.07 -4.79
N LEU A 12 56.10 17.03 -5.64
CA LEU A 12 54.72 17.39 -5.28
C LEU A 12 54.14 16.24 -4.44
N PHE A 13 54.29 16.36 -3.11
CA PHE A 13 53.51 15.59 -2.14
C PHE A 13 52.05 16.07 -2.20
N LEU A 14 51.27 15.50 -3.13
CA LEU A 14 49.82 15.69 -3.15
C LEU A 14 49.21 14.83 -2.04
N SER A 15 48.73 15.52 -1.02
CA SER A 15 48.02 15.04 0.17
C SER A 15 46.88 14.05 -0.17
N LEU A 16 47.15 12.75 -0.01
CA LEU A 16 46.17 11.66 0.08
C LEU A 16 45.53 11.64 1.48
N LEU A 17 44.68 12.62 1.79
CA LEU A 17 43.82 12.57 2.98
C LEU A 17 42.50 13.28 2.67
N SER A 18 41.71 12.71 1.76
CA SER A 18 40.26 12.90 1.81
C SER A 18 39.73 11.93 2.86
N PRO A 19 39.32 12.38 4.05
CA PRO A 19 38.50 11.52 4.90
C PRO A 19 37.25 11.19 4.09
N PHE A 20 37.02 9.89 3.85
CA PHE A 20 35.74 9.37 3.42
C PHE A 20 34.68 9.85 4.43
N LEU A 21 34.09 11.00 4.17
CA LEU A 21 32.81 11.42 4.71
C LEU A 21 31.71 10.64 3.96
N PHE A 22 31.77 9.32 3.99
CA PHE A 22 30.72 8.45 3.47
C PHE A 22 30.14 7.68 4.64
N GLY A 23 29.17 8.33 5.27
CA GLY A 23 28.43 7.78 6.39
C GLY A 23 27.34 8.72 6.89
N GLN A 24 26.86 9.67 6.06
CA GLN A 24 25.53 10.21 6.27
C GLN A 24 24.57 9.12 5.83
N ASN A 25 24.24 8.23 6.76
CA ASN A 25 23.08 7.37 6.67
C ASN A 25 21.88 8.32 6.57
N PRO A 26 21.21 8.49 5.42
CA PRO A 26 19.96 9.21 5.42
C PRO A 26 18.96 8.25 6.07
N SER A 27 18.92 8.22 7.40
CA SER A 27 17.63 8.10 8.06
C SER A 27 16.83 9.33 7.65
N ARG A 28 16.34 9.35 6.40
CA ARG A 28 15.13 10.07 6.05
C ARG A 28 14.06 9.41 6.90
N SER A 29 13.90 9.91 8.12
CA SER A 29 13.02 9.39 9.17
C SER A 29 11.53 9.67 8.88
N GLY A 30 11.18 9.78 7.60
CA GLY A 30 9.85 10.07 7.11
C GLY A 30 9.42 8.94 6.19
N ASP A 31 8.30 8.33 6.54
CA ASP A 31 7.63 7.36 5.68
C ASP A 31 7.26 8.02 4.34
N TYR A 32 7.82 7.52 3.24
CA TYR A 32 7.65 8.12 1.93
C TYR A 32 6.19 8.11 1.44
N HIS A 33 5.38 7.16 1.91
CA HIS A 33 3.94 7.11 1.62
C HIS A 33 3.20 8.32 2.16
N THR A 34 3.70 8.89 3.25
CA THR A 34 3.09 10.08 3.87
C THR A 34 3.60 11.39 3.30
N LEU A 35 4.65 11.35 2.46
CA LEU A 35 5.36 12.54 1.97
C LEU A 35 5.14 12.77 0.48
N GLU A 36 5.30 11.74 -0.34
CA GLU A 36 5.43 11.86 -1.80
C GLU A 36 4.29 11.17 -2.56
N ASP A 37 3.48 10.37 -1.87
CA ASP A 37 2.39 9.60 -2.46
C ASP A 37 1.13 10.44 -2.70
N GLU A 38 0.40 10.13 -3.76
CA GLU A 38 -0.92 10.70 -4.04
C GLU A 38 -1.93 10.32 -2.94
N GLY A 39 -1.75 9.13 -2.34
CA GLY A 39 -2.50 8.64 -1.19
C GLY A 39 -2.12 9.25 0.15
N ARG A 40 -1.11 10.15 0.20
CA ARG A 40 -0.53 10.66 1.47
C ARG A 40 -1.58 11.14 2.46
N ARG A 41 -2.66 11.78 1.98
CA ARG A 41 -3.74 12.27 2.84
C ARG A 41 -4.47 11.11 3.51
N LEU A 42 -4.86 10.10 2.74
CA LEU A 42 -5.54 8.92 3.26
C LEU A 42 -4.65 8.16 4.25
N TYR A 43 -3.38 7.97 3.91
CA TYR A 43 -2.42 7.26 4.77
C TYR A 43 -2.10 8.04 6.06
N SER A 44 -2.17 9.38 6.03
CA SER A 44 -1.97 10.22 7.21
C SER A 44 -3.12 10.18 8.23
N VAL A 45 -4.31 9.75 7.80
CA VAL A 45 -5.53 9.77 8.64
C VAL A 45 -6.08 8.39 8.97
N SER A 46 -5.71 7.35 8.20
CA SER A 46 -6.14 5.97 8.41
C SER A 46 -4.94 5.04 8.56
N ALA A 47 -4.78 4.47 9.75
CA ALA A 47 -3.77 3.44 10.00
C ALA A 47 -4.07 2.20 9.16
N PHE A 48 -5.34 1.86 8.95
CA PHE A 48 -5.76 0.76 8.08
C PHE A 48 -5.27 0.95 6.64
N ALA A 49 -5.62 2.07 6.01
CA ALA A 49 -5.22 2.33 4.62
C ALA A 49 -3.69 2.42 4.47
N HIS A 50 -3.03 3.00 5.48
CA HIS A 50 -1.58 3.06 5.51
C HIS A 50 -0.95 1.67 5.61
N GLY A 51 -1.43 0.84 6.53
CA GLY A 51 -0.99 -0.54 6.64
C GLY A 51 -1.22 -1.32 5.34
N HIS A 52 -2.39 -1.15 4.71
CA HIS A 52 -2.71 -1.77 3.42
C HIS A 52 -1.72 -1.39 2.34
N ARG A 53 -1.33 -0.12 2.25
CA ARG A 53 -0.29 0.33 1.31
C ARG A 53 1.03 -0.44 1.47
N HIS A 54 1.58 -0.45 2.68
CA HIS A 54 2.83 -1.15 3.00
C HIS A 54 2.71 -2.65 2.71
N GLY A 55 1.59 -3.24 3.13
CA GLY A 55 1.30 -4.65 2.88
C GLY A 55 1.32 -4.98 1.40
N TYR A 56 0.62 -4.18 0.58
CA TYR A 56 0.52 -4.39 -0.86
C TYR A 56 1.90 -4.41 -1.52
N GLU A 57 2.75 -3.46 -1.18
CA GLU A 57 4.12 -3.40 -1.69
C GLU A 57 4.92 -4.63 -1.36
N GLU A 58 4.91 -5.03 -0.09
CA GLU A 58 5.67 -6.16 0.37
C GLU A 58 5.16 -7.48 -0.23
N GLY A 59 3.84 -7.63 -0.34
CA GLY A 59 3.21 -8.78 -0.99
C GLY A 59 3.56 -8.88 -2.48
N TYR A 60 3.50 -7.75 -3.20
CA TYR A 60 3.84 -7.68 -4.62
C TYR A 60 5.32 -8.00 -4.85
N ARG A 61 6.20 -7.42 -4.03
CA ARG A 61 7.65 -7.66 -4.07
C ARG A 61 8.00 -9.11 -3.79
N LEU A 62 7.36 -9.73 -2.79
CA LEU A 62 7.57 -11.15 -2.49
C LEU A 62 7.14 -12.04 -3.64
N ALA A 63 5.95 -11.81 -4.20
CA ALA A 63 5.44 -12.59 -5.32
C ALA A 63 6.35 -12.47 -6.55
N ASP A 64 6.81 -11.26 -6.89
CA ASP A 64 7.75 -11.04 -7.98
C ASP A 64 9.05 -11.83 -7.77
N GLN A 65 9.59 -11.82 -6.55
CA GLN A 65 10.76 -12.62 -6.20
C GLN A 65 10.49 -14.13 -6.35
N GLU A 66 9.36 -14.64 -5.87
CA GLU A 66 8.99 -16.05 -5.97
C GLU A 66 8.81 -16.48 -7.44
N ILE A 67 8.22 -15.62 -8.29
CA ILE A 67 8.06 -15.83 -9.74
C ILE A 67 9.43 -15.97 -10.41
N HIS A 68 10.40 -15.10 -10.08
CA HIS A 68 11.77 -15.19 -10.60
C HIS A 68 12.48 -16.49 -10.19
N PHE A 69 12.09 -17.10 -9.07
CA PHE A 69 12.58 -18.41 -8.65
C PHE A 69 11.76 -19.59 -9.20
N GLY A 70 10.75 -19.35 -10.04
CA GLY A 70 9.89 -20.38 -10.62
C GLY A 70 8.96 -21.04 -9.59
N LEU A 71 8.69 -20.38 -8.47
CA LEU A 71 7.75 -20.87 -7.47
C LEU A 71 6.31 -20.62 -7.92
N ARG A 72 5.39 -21.47 -7.46
CA ARG A 72 3.97 -21.35 -7.76
C ARG A 72 3.30 -20.49 -6.70
N GLN A 73 2.25 -19.78 -7.12
CA GLN A 73 1.37 -19.06 -6.22
C GLN A 73 0.85 -20.00 -5.12
N ARG A 74 0.92 -19.52 -3.89
CA ARG A 74 0.36 -20.20 -2.71
C ARG A 74 -0.64 -19.30 -1.99
N GLU A 75 -1.43 -19.92 -1.15
CA GLU A 75 -2.28 -19.21 -0.20
C GLU A 75 -1.39 -18.51 0.84
N ILE A 76 -1.55 -17.19 0.98
CA ILE A 76 -0.89 -16.39 2.02
C ILE A 76 -1.75 -16.37 3.28
N ARG A 77 -1.16 -16.84 4.39
CA ARG A 77 -1.77 -16.82 5.72
C ARG A 77 -1.14 -15.73 6.57
N GLU A 78 -1.83 -15.31 7.62
CA GLU A 78 -1.36 -14.25 8.53
C GLU A 78 0.07 -14.51 9.07
N ARG A 79 0.40 -15.76 9.39
CA ARG A 79 1.75 -16.16 9.86
C ARG A 79 2.87 -15.98 8.83
N ASP A 80 2.52 -15.85 7.55
CA ASP A 80 3.48 -15.69 6.46
C ASP A 80 3.84 -14.21 6.22
N VAL A 81 3.18 -13.28 6.93
CA VAL A 81 3.23 -11.85 6.68
C VAL A 81 4.11 -11.16 7.73
N PRO A 82 5.14 -10.38 7.34
CA PRO A 82 6.09 -9.73 8.26
C PRO A 82 5.52 -8.47 8.95
N GLY A 83 4.21 -8.42 9.22
CA GLY A 83 3.42 -7.20 9.46
C GLY A 83 3.70 -6.41 10.76
N GLU A 84 4.80 -6.69 11.46
CA GLU A 84 5.17 -5.97 12.68
C GLU A 84 6.33 -4.98 12.53
N MET A 85 7.20 -5.13 11.53
CA MET A 85 8.49 -4.43 11.50
C MET A 85 8.39 -2.95 11.15
N GLU A 86 7.36 -2.54 10.42
CA GLU A 86 7.27 -1.19 9.84
C GLU A 86 6.29 -0.27 10.57
N TYR A 87 5.54 -0.77 11.56
CA TYR A 87 4.58 0.07 12.28
C TYR A 87 5.26 1.10 13.18
N GLU A 88 4.89 2.37 12.99
CA GLU A 88 5.20 3.44 13.92
C GLU A 88 3.95 3.93 14.66
N ARG A 89 4.10 4.28 15.95
CA ARG A 89 2.99 4.79 16.78
C ARG A 89 2.28 6.01 16.18
N ARG A 90 2.98 6.81 15.38
CA ARG A 90 2.42 8.00 14.71
C ARG A 90 1.40 7.66 13.62
N PHE A 91 1.38 6.42 13.13
CA PHE A 91 0.45 6.00 12.07
C PHE A 91 -0.98 5.78 12.57
N GLY A 92 -1.18 5.59 13.89
CA GLY A 92 -2.50 5.38 14.49
C GLY A 92 -2.63 4.04 15.19
N ASP A 93 -3.79 3.41 15.12
CA ASP A 93 -4.08 2.15 15.82
C ASP A 93 -3.30 0.97 15.18
N LYS A 94 -2.44 0.32 15.98
CA LYS A 94 -1.58 -0.77 15.52
C LYS A 94 -2.36 -1.97 14.96
N ARG A 95 -3.52 -2.29 15.53
CA ARG A 95 -4.34 -3.42 15.09
C ARG A 95 -5.00 -3.11 13.75
N LEU A 96 -5.47 -1.88 13.56
CA LEU A 96 -6.00 -1.42 12.26
C LEU A 96 -4.91 -1.44 11.19
N PHE A 97 -3.71 -0.94 11.50
CA PHE A 97 -2.55 -1.02 10.61
C PHE A 97 -2.23 -2.46 10.20
N ARG A 98 -2.07 -3.38 11.16
CA ARG A 98 -1.76 -4.80 10.87
C ARG A 98 -2.81 -5.47 9.99
N ARG A 99 -4.08 -5.21 10.27
CA ARG A 99 -5.17 -5.76 9.47
C ARG A 99 -5.15 -5.22 8.05
N GLY A 100 -4.96 -3.91 7.90
CA GLY A 100 -4.72 -3.29 6.58
C GLY A 100 -3.55 -3.96 5.87
N PHE A 101 -2.41 -4.10 6.54
CA PHE A 101 -1.20 -4.74 6.02
C PHE A 101 -1.45 -6.16 5.51
N LEU A 102 -2.14 -6.99 6.29
CA LEU A 102 -2.49 -8.34 5.86
C LEU A 102 -3.32 -8.34 4.56
N HIS A 103 -4.35 -7.50 4.48
CA HIS A 103 -5.19 -7.40 3.29
C HIS A 103 -4.43 -6.88 2.08
N GLY A 104 -3.63 -5.83 2.27
CA GLY A 104 -2.78 -5.26 1.23
C GLY A 104 -1.81 -6.31 0.71
N PHE A 105 -1.12 -7.02 1.62
CA PHE A 105 -0.16 -8.07 1.25
C PHE A 105 -0.80 -9.14 0.39
N GLN A 106 -1.98 -9.64 0.79
CA GLN A 106 -2.71 -10.62 0.00
C GLN A 106 -3.11 -10.08 -1.38
N ALA A 107 -3.48 -8.79 -1.47
CA ALA A 107 -3.83 -8.15 -2.73
C ALA A 107 -2.60 -7.98 -3.65
N GLY A 108 -1.50 -7.41 -3.15
CA GLY A 108 -0.27 -7.22 -3.93
C GLY A 108 0.35 -8.54 -4.38
N TYR A 109 0.38 -9.54 -3.49
CA TYR A 109 0.87 -10.88 -3.82
C TYR A 109 0.06 -11.53 -4.96
N ARG A 110 -1.27 -11.43 -4.89
CA ARG A 110 -2.16 -11.94 -5.94
C ARG A 110 -1.98 -11.19 -7.26
N ASP A 111 -1.91 -9.86 -7.21
CA ASP A 111 -1.75 -9.03 -8.41
C ASP A 111 -0.47 -9.36 -9.18
N SER A 112 0.66 -9.52 -8.46
CA SER A 112 1.93 -9.89 -9.07
C SER A 112 1.86 -11.26 -9.77
N TYR A 113 1.31 -12.29 -9.12
CA TYR A 113 1.11 -13.61 -9.75
C TYR A 113 0.10 -13.60 -10.91
N ALA A 114 -0.86 -12.68 -10.88
CA ALA A 114 -1.79 -12.44 -11.98
C ALA A 114 -1.18 -11.57 -13.10
N ASN A 115 0.12 -11.24 -13.01
CA ASN A 115 0.86 -10.38 -13.92
C ASN A 115 0.17 -9.01 -14.13
N GLN A 116 -0.48 -8.51 -13.08
CA GLN A 116 -1.08 -7.18 -13.06
C GLN A 116 0.00 -6.14 -12.78
N PRO A 117 -0.05 -4.96 -13.41
CA PRO A 117 0.87 -3.87 -13.06
C PRO A 117 0.68 -3.46 -11.59
N PHE A 118 1.74 -2.98 -10.96
CA PHE A 118 1.69 -2.40 -9.61
C PHE A 118 0.79 -1.14 -9.62
N ARG A 119 -0.24 -1.06 -8.75
CA ARG A 119 -1.39 -0.13 -8.93
C ARG A 119 -1.47 1.08 -7.99
N VAL A 120 -0.39 1.47 -7.33
CA VAL A 120 -0.57 2.02 -5.98
C VAL A 120 -0.78 3.54 -5.81
N PRO A 121 -0.70 4.42 -6.83
CA PRO A 121 -1.22 5.78 -6.64
C PRO A 121 -2.45 6.15 -7.51
N GLU A 122 -2.64 5.57 -8.70
CA GLU A 122 -3.56 6.14 -9.70
C GLU A 122 -5.05 6.20 -9.27
N TRP A 123 -5.53 5.21 -8.51
CA TRP A 123 -6.96 5.14 -8.16
C TRP A 123 -7.38 6.11 -7.05
N LEU A 124 -6.43 6.60 -6.24
CA LEU A 124 -6.72 7.61 -5.21
C LEU A 124 -7.10 8.95 -5.84
N GLN A 125 -6.81 9.15 -7.12
CA GLN A 125 -7.31 10.26 -7.92
C GLN A 125 -8.75 10.04 -8.39
N GLU A 126 -9.17 8.79 -8.60
CA GLU A 126 -10.50 8.44 -9.13
C GLU A 126 -11.59 8.53 -8.06
N VAL A 127 -11.23 8.42 -6.78
CA VAL A 127 -12.17 8.63 -5.69
C VAL A 127 -12.23 10.13 -5.37
N PRO A 128 -13.39 10.81 -5.57
CA PRO A 128 -13.48 12.23 -5.33
C PRO A 128 -13.03 12.56 -3.90
N PRO A 129 -12.18 13.59 -3.72
CA PRO A 129 -11.65 13.93 -2.42
C PRO A 129 -12.79 14.36 -1.51
N PHE A 130 -12.80 13.81 -0.30
CA PHE A 130 -13.90 13.99 0.64
C PHE A 130 -14.02 15.42 1.13
N ALA A 131 -15.23 15.80 1.53
CA ALA A 131 -15.53 17.12 2.08
C ALA A 131 -14.54 17.55 3.18
N TRP A 132 -14.19 16.66 4.11
CA TRP A 132 -13.27 16.99 5.21
C TRP A 132 -11.78 16.84 4.86
N THR A 133 -11.43 16.12 3.78
CA THR A 133 -10.04 16.04 3.28
C THR A 133 -9.70 17.16 2.29
N ASN A 134 -10.71 17.80 1.71
CA ASN A 134 -10.57 19.02 0.92
C ASN A 134 -10.06 20.18 1.79
N ASP A 135 -10.43 20.18 3.07
CA ASP A 135 -9.96 21.14 4.06
C ASP A 135 -8.61 20.76 4.68
N LEU A 136 -8.07 19.56 4.41
CA LEU A 136 -6.71 19.22 4.85
C LEU A 136 -5.71 19.99 3.98
N PRO A 137 -4.76 20.70 4.59
CA PRO A 137 -3.87 21.57 3.84
C PRO A 137 -2.90 20.70 3.03
N GLN A 138 -2.70 21.06 1.76
CA GLN A 138 -1.63 20.51 0.91
C GLN A 138 -0.24 20.73 1.55
N ALA A 139 -0.11 21.76 2.38
CA ALA A 139 1.00 22.07 3.28
C ALA A 139 0.57 23.22 4.23
N GLY A 140 0.53 22.97 5.54
CA GLY A 140 0.75 23.99 6.58
C GLY A 140 -0.35 25.03 6.88
N GLY A 141 -1.55 24.63 7.33
CA GLY A 141 -2.47 25.64 7.90
C GLY A 141 -3.78 25.18 8.54
N ALA A 142 -4.40 24.09 8.09
CA ALA A 142 -5.64 23.62 8.70
C ALA A 142 -5.39 22.81 9.99
N PRO A 143 -6.34 22.82 10.94
CA PRO A 143 -6.23 22.05 12.17
C PRO A 143 -6.14 20.55 11.86
N GLU A 144 -5.20 19.86 12.51
CA GLU A 144 -5.11 18.40 12.48
C GLU A 144 -6.48 17.79 12.86
N PRO A 145 -6.94 16.74 12.15
CA PRO A 145 -8.19 16.09 12.51
C PRO A 145 -8.12 15.58 13.94
N THR A 146 -9.21 15.76 14.69
CA THR A 146 -9.27 15.32 16.08
C THR A 146 -9.01 13.81 16.19
N LYS A 147 -8.48 13.35 17.32
CA LYS A 147 -8.27 11.91 17.56
C LYS A 147 -9.57 11.10 17.39
N SER A 148 -10.71 11.67 17.78
CA SER A 148 -12.03 11.05 17.64
C SER A 148 -12.41 10.88 16.17
N LEU A 149 -12.19 11.93 15.36
CA LEU A 149 -12.46 11.89 13.92
C LEU A 149 -11.56 10.88 13.22
N LYS A 150 -10.23 10.91 13.47
CA LYS A 150 -9.29 9.92 12.90
C LYS A 150 -9.71 8.49 13.23
N ARG A 151 -10.06 8.22 14.49
CA ARG A 151 -10.51 6.89 14.92
C ARG A 151 -11.80 6.46 14.23
N SER A 152 -12.79 7.35 14.16
CA SER A 152 -14.09 7.08 13.50
C SER A 152 -13.90 6.79 12.01
N PHE A 153 -13.06 7.58 11.35
CA PHE A 153 -12.67 7.37 9.96
C PHE A 153 -11.98 6.01 9.75
N ASP A 154 -10.99 5.67 10.58
CA ASP A 154 -10.22 4.43 10.45
C ASP A 154 -11.07 3.17 10.76
N ASP A 155 -11.97 3.26 11.75
CA ASP A 155 -12.99 2.24 12.03
C ASP A 155 -13.95 2.07 10.84
N GLY A 156 -14.31 3.17 10.18
CA GLY A 156 -15.08 3.19 8.95
C GLY A 156 -14.33 2.50 7.82
N ALA A 157 -13.10 2.91 7.54
CA ALA A 157 -12.25 2.38 6.46
C ALA A 157 -12.08 0.86 6.57
N SER A 158 -11.77 0.36 7.77
CA SER A 158 -11.66 -1.09 7.95
C SER A 158 -12.99 -1.82 7.73
N GLN A 159 -14.13 -1.30 8.22
CA GLN A 159 -15.43 -1.94 8.03
C GLN A 159 -15.93 -1.87 6.59
N GLY A 160 -15.70 -0.74 5.93
CA GLY A 160 -16.01 -0.55 4.53
C GLY A 160 -15.26 -1.51 3.65
N TYR A 161 -13.98 -1.75 3.94
CA TYR A 161 -13.17 -2.72 3.21
C TYR A 161 -13.75 -4.14 3.33
N GLU A 162 -14.07 -4.58 4.56
CA GLU A 162 -14.71 -5.89 4.77
C GLU A 162 -16.07 -5.99 4.05
N SER A 163 -16.87 -4.93 4.08
CA SER A 163 -18.14 -4.88 3.35
C SER A 163 -17.92 -4.95 1.84
N GLY A 164 -16.98 -4.20 1.30
CA GLY A 164 -16.68 -4.19 -0.15
C GLY A 164 -16.18 -5.55 -0.62
N LEU A 165 -15.37 -6.24 0.19
CA LEU A 165 -14.97 -7.60 -0.12
C LEU A 165 -16.19 -8.53 -0.24
N GLN A 166 -17.25 -8.29 0.51
CA GLN A 166 -18.44 -9.15 0.51
C GLN A 166 -19.50 -8.75 -0.51
N THR A 167 -19.61 -7.48 -0.89
CA THR A 167 -20.77 -6.98 -1.64
C THR A 167 -20.44 -6.27 -2.94
N ALA A 168 -19.17 -5.90 -3.19
CA ALA A 168 -18.78 -5.27 -4.44
C ALA A 168 -18.70 -6.31 -5.57
N PHE A 169 -19.86 -6.68 -6.12
CA PHE A 169 -20.00 -7.59 -7.25
C PHE A 169 -20.49 -6.86 -8.49
N GLY A 170 -19.97 -7.25 -9.65
CA GLY A 170 -20.56 -6.94 -10.97
C GLY A 170 -20.29 -5.53 -11.51
N ASP A 171 -20.02 -4.55 -10.65
CA ASP A 171 -19.80 -3.17 -11.06
C ASP A 171 -18.33 -2.76 -10.92
N THR A 172 -17.73 -2.31 -12.02
CA THR A 172 -16.39 -1.67 -12.02
C THR A 172 -16.48 -0.15 -12.06
N GLU A 173 -17.67 0.41 -12.23
CA GLU A 173 -17.87 1.85 -12.30
C GLU A 173 -17.77 2.46 -10.89
N VAL A 174 -16.84 3.40 -10.71
CA VAL A 174 -16.58 4.07 -9.42
C VAL A 174 -17.84 4.75 -8.88
N SER A 175 -18.68 5.33 -9.75
CA SER A 175 -19.91 6.01 -9.33
C SER A 175 -20.94 5.03 -8.73
N ALA A 176 -21.08 3.85 -9.33
CA ALA A 176 -21.96 2.78 -8.86
C ALA A 176 -21.45 2.21 -7.53
N LEU A 177 -20.15 1.93 -7.43
CA LEU A 177 -19.52 1.46 -6.20
C LEU A 177 -19.62 2.49 -5.08
N ALA A 178 -19.46 3.78 -5.37
CA ALA A 178 -19.61 4.84 -4.38
C ALA A 178 -21.06 4.94 -3.85
N ARG A 179 -22.06 4.72 -4.71
CA ARG A 179 -23.47 4.62 -4.28
C ARG A 179 -23.71 3.40 -3.41
N GLN A 180 -23.24 2.22 -3.81
CA GLN A 180 -23.32 1.00 -3.01
C GLN A 180 -22.67 1.17 -1.64
N ALA A 181 -21.50 1.81 -1.59
CA ALA A 181 -20.80 2.10 -0.34
C ALA A 181 -21.61 3.04 0.57
N GLY A 182 -22.30 4.04 0.00
CA GLY A 182 -23.19 4.93 0.74
C GLY A 182 -24.38 4.18 1.36
N GLU A 183 -25.07 3.38 0.56
CA GLU A 183 -26.19 2.54 1.03
C GLU A 183 -25.73 1.58 2.13
N ALA A 184 -24.62 0.88 1.91
CA ALA A 184 -24.02 -0.02 2.90
C ALA A 184 -23.62 0.70 4.19
N CYS A 185 -23.03 1.91 4.11
CA CYS A 185 -22.69 2.66 5.31
C CYS A 185 -23.94 3.01 6.14
N THR A 186 -25.01 3.49 5.50
CA THR A 186 -26.24 3.91 6.21
C THR A 186 -26.92 2.77 6.96
N ALA A 187 -26.68 1.52 6.57
CA ALA A 187 -27.15 0.33 7.28
C ALA A 187 -26.36 0.03 8.57
N THR A 188 -25.21 0.68 8.79
CA THR A 188 -24.39 0.47 10.00
C THR A 188 -24.83 1.37 11.16
N PRO A 189 -24.80 0.87 12.42
CA PRO A 189 -25.08 1.69 13.61
C PRO A 189 -24.13 2.89 13.79
N GLN A 190 -22.91 2.80 13.24
CA GLN A 190 -21.85 3.80 13.38
C GLN A 190 -21.94 4.92 12.35
N SER A 191 -22.85 4.84 11.38
CA SER A 191 -23.07 5.85 10.34
C SER A 191 -23.27 7.28 10.84
N LYS A 192 -23.74 7.45 12.08
CA LYS A 192 -23.93 8.75 12.73
C LYS A 192 -22.65 9.40 13.27
N LYS A 193 -21.53 8.67 13.31
CA LYS A 193 -20.27 9.21 13.81
C LYS A 193 -19.57 10.01 12.70
N ASP A 194 -19.09 11.20 13.04
CA ASP A 194 -18.37 12.06 12.10
C ASP A 194 -17.20 11.31 11.44
N GLY A 195 -17.07 11.46 10.13
CA GLY A 195 -16.03 10.82 9.32
C GLY A 195 -16.18 9.30 9.11
N PHE A 196 -17.11 8.62 9.78
CA PHE A 196 -17.25 7.17 9.66
C PHE A 196 -17.60 6.73 8.24
N CYS A 197 -18.65 7.32 7.64
CA CYS A 197 -19.07 6.93 6.29
C CYS A 197 -18.08 7.32 5.20
N ASP A 198 -17.27 8.34 5.44
CA ASP A 198 -16.17 8.66 4.53
C ASP A 198 -15.09 7.59 4.59
N GLY A 199 -14.71 7.16 5.80
CA GLY A 199 -13.81 6.03 5.97
C GLY A 199 -14.37 4.79 5.27
N PHE A 200 -15.61 4.44 5.60
CA PHE A 200 -16.32 3.29 5.05
C PHE A 200 -16.28 3.27 3.52
N ARG A 201 -16.59 4.39 2.89
CA ARG A 201 -16.57 4.48 1.43
C ARG A 201 -15.20 4.20 0.81
N GLN A 202 -14.10 4.67 1.41
CA GLN A 202 -12.75 4.37 0.88
C GLN A 202 -12.38 2.93 1.06
N GLY A 203 -12.64 2.38 2.24
CA GLY A 203 -12.43 0.97 2.50
C GLY A 203 -13.16 0.13 1.46
N PHE A 204 -14.43 0.45 1.22
CA PHE A 204 -15.28 -0.25 0.27
C PHE A 204 -14.73 -0.20 -1.15
N LEU A 205 -14.35 0.98 -1.63
CA LEU A 205 -13.78 1.17 -2.96
C LEU A 205 -12.44 0.45 -3.13
N LEU A 206 -11.59 0.50 -2.10
CA LEU A 206 -10.33 -0.23 -2.06
C LEU A 206 -10.56 -1.75 -2.17
N ALA A 207 -11.52 -2.29 -1.41
CA ALA A 207 -11.88 -3.70 -1.47
C ALA A 207 -12.50 -4.13 -2.80
N ALA A 208 -13.37 -3.31 -3.37
CA ALA A 208 -13.96 -3.56 -4.69
C ALA A 208 -12.88 -3.73 -5.76
N ARG A 209 -11.84 -2.90 -5.69
CA ARG A 209 -10.70 -2.93 -6.62
C ARG A 209 -9.80 -4.14 -6.42
N ASP A 210 -9.53 -4.51 -5.18
CA ASP A 210 -8.76 -5.72 -4.85
C ASP A 210 -9.51 -6.99 -5.27
N ARG A 211 -10.84 -6.97 -5.19
CA ARG A 211 -11.68 -8.07 -5.64
C ARG A 211 -11.73 -8.16 -7.16
N ALA A 212 -11.84 -7.04 -7.88
CA ALA A 212 -11.86 -7.00 -9.34
C ALA A 212 -10.55 -7.54 -9.97
N SER A 213 -9.42 -7.48 -9.28
CA SER A 213 -8.15 -8.08 -9.74
C SER A 213 -8.00 -9.56 -9.39
N SER A 214 -8.93 -10.11 -8.60
CA SER A 214 -8.95 -11.55 -8.35
C SER A 214 -9.52 -12.24 -9.58
N PRO A 215 -8.75 -13.11 -10.29
CA PRO A 215 -9.38 -13.95 -11.30
C PRO A 215 -10.52 -14.71 -10.63
N ALA A 216 -11.70 -14.74 -11.27
CA ALA A 216 -12.73 -15.69 -10.88
C ALA A 216 -12.04 -17.06 -10.74
N PRO A 217 -12.31 -17.83 -9.67
CA PRO A 217 -11.65 -19.11 -9.46
C PRO A 217 -11.77 -19.86 -10.77
N SER A 218 -10.64 -20.03 -11.46
CA SER A 218 -10.62 -20.74 -12.72
C SER A 218 -11.24 -22.08 -12.39
N GLU A 219 -12.36 -22.43 -13.03
CA GLU A 219 -12.79 -23.82 -13.06
C GLU A 219 -11.52 -24.58 -13.44
N GLY A 220 -11.00 -25.36 -12.48
CA GLY A 220 -9.69 -25.97 -12.63
C GLY A 220 -9.62 -26.72 -13.96
N PRO A 221 -8.44 -26.87 -14.57
CA PRO A 221 -8.32 -27.58 -15.84
C PRO A 221 -9.11 -28.88 -15.71
N ALA A 222 -10.14 -29.03 -16.54
CA ALA A 222 -11.01 -30.20 -16.52
C ALA A 222 -10.08 -31.41 -16.49
N VAL A 223 -10.08 -32.12 -15.35
CA VAL A 223 -9.26 -33.31 -15.18
C VAL A 223 -9.72 -34.23 -16.29
N ALA A 224 -8.89 -34.33 -17.34
CA ALA A 224 -9.14 -35.23 -18.45
C ALA A 224 -9.24 -36.61 -17.81
N GLN A 225 -10.47 -37.12 -17.72
CA GLN A 225 -10.73 -38.46 -17.22
C GLN A 225 -9.95 -39.40 -18.13
N GLY A 226 -8.84 -39.92 -17.59
CA GLY A 226 -7.98 -40.86 -18.28
C GLY A 226 -8.82 -42.04 -18.75
N GLY A 227 -8.83 -42.25 -20.06
CA GLY A 227 -9.51 -43.36 -20.70
C GLY A 227 -9.12 -44.67 -20.04
N SER A 228 -10.13 -45.41 -19.59
CA SER A 228 -10.00 -46.81 -19.22
C SER A 228 -9.40 -47.60 -20.38
N LYS A 229 -8.23 -48.22 -20.18
CA LYS A 229 -7.77 -49.29 -21.06
C LYS A 229 -8.66 -50.53 -20.85
N PRO A 230 -9.09 -51.22 -21.92
CA PRO A 230 -9.76 -52.49 -21.81
C PRO A 230 -8.75 -53.58 -21.45
N HIS A 231 -9.14 -54.48 -20.54
CA HIS A 231 -8.57 -55.80 -20.36
C HIS A 231 -9.59 -56.85 -20.78
#